data_AF-A0A925AK77-F1
#
_entry.id   AF-A0A925AK77-F1
#
_cell.length_a   1.000
_cell.length_b   1.000
_cell.length_c   1.000
_cell.angle_alpha   90.00
_cell.angle_beta   90.00
_cell.angle_gamma   90.00
#
_symmetry.space_group_name_H-M   'P 1'
#
loop_
_entity.id
_entity.type
_entity.pdbx_description
1 polymer ?
#
loop_
_entity_poly.entity_id
_entity_poly.type
_entity_poly.pdbx_seq_one_letter_code
_entity_poly.pdbx_strand_id
1 'polypeptide(L)'
;MRNRILLPTLSLAFAGLTVFLGYFVQRSDFHTFIAAYTAFFGLYVWVVFYQQKHFSSPQTRLLLGLGIGLRVLLLFSIPNLSDDYARFLWDGHLTVAGIHP
;
A
#
# COMPACT_ATOMS: atom_id res chain seq x y z
N MET A 1 -4.93 -11.04 26.52
CA MET A 1 -5.99 -10.06 26.15
C MET A 1 -5.47 -8.94 25.26
N ARG A 2 -4.30 -8.34 25.54
CA ARG A 2 -3.65 -7.28 24.74
C ARG A 2 -3.68 -7.50 23.22
N ASN A 3 -3.29 -8.67 22.73
CA ASN A 3 -3.23 -8.93 21.28
C ASN A 3 -4.60 -9.09 20.60
N ARG A 4 -5.67 -9.38 21.35
CA ARG A 4 -7.02 -9.54 20.76
C ARG A 4 -7.57 -8.21 20.24
N ILE A 5 -7.17 -7.10 20.84
CA ILE A 5 -7.58 -5.75 20.43
C ILE A 5 -6.55 -5.14 19.48
N LEU A 6 -5.25 -5.39 19.71
CA LEU A 6 -4.19 -4.84 18.85
C LEU A 6 -4.24 -5.33 17.40
N LEU A 7 -4.58 -6.60 17.17
CA LEU A 7 -4.62 -7.14 15.80
C LEU A 7 -5.69 -6.46 14.92
N PRO A 8 -6.96 -6.34 15.33
CA PRO A 8 -7.96 -5.65 14.52
C PRO A 8 -7.68 -4.15 14.39
N THR A 9 -7.16 -3.47 15.43
CA THR A 9 -6.82 -2.05 15.31
C THR A 9 -5.67 -1.82 14.32
N LEU A 10 -4.64 -2.66 14.34
CA LEU A 10 -3.56 -2.64 13.34
C LEU A 10 -4.09 -2.90 11.94
N SER A 11 -4.97 -3.88 11.79
CA SER A 11 -5.54 -4.24 10.50
C SER A 11 -6.34 -3.08 9.90
N LEU A 12 -7.14 -2.40 10.74
CA LEU A 12 -7.90 -1.23 10.34
C LEU A 12 -6.99 -0.04 10.01
N ALA A 13 -5.92 0.18 10.79
CA ALA A 13 -4.95 1.24 10.53
C ALA A 13 -4.22 1.04 9.20
N PHE A 14 -3.72 -0.17 8.93
CA PHE A 14 -3.10 -0.49 7.64
C PHE A 14 -4.08 -0.34 6.49
N ALA A 15 -5.30 -0.87 6.61
CA ALA A 15 -6.32 -0.74 5.57
C ALA A 15 -6.68 0.72 5.29
N GLY A 16 -6.92 1.51 6.34
CA GLY A 16 -7.25 2.93 6.21
C GLY A 16 -6.12 3.72 5.55
N LEU A 17 -4.87 3.50 5.95
CA LEU A 17 -3.72 4.17 5.34
C LEU A 17 -3.47 3.71 3.90
N THR A 18 -3.66 2.42 3.57
CA THR A 18 -3.57 1.93 2.19
C THR A 18 -4.62 2.59 1.29
N VAL A 19 -5.87 2.64 1.75
CA VAL A 19 -6.96 3.29 1.01
C VAL A 19 -6.68 4.79 0.85
N PHE A 20 -6.24 5.46 1.92
CA PHE A 20 -5.90 6.87 1.88
C PHE A 20 -4.79 7.16 0.85
N LEU A 21 -3.66 6.45 0.94
CA LEU A 21 -2.52 6.60 0.03
C LEU A 21 -2.87 6.23 -1.43
N GLY A 22 -3.66 5.18 -1.65
CA GLY A 22 -3.97 4.68 -2.98
C GLY A 22 -5.03 5.48 -3.73
N TYR A 23 -6.02 6.06 -3.03
CA TYR A 23 -7.22 6.62 -3.68
C TYR A 23 -7.43 8.12 -3.44
N PHE A 24 -6.91 8.65 -2.34
CA PHE A 24 -7.24 10.02 -1.91
C PHE A 24 -6.04 10.97 -1.99
N VAL A 25 -4.84 10.48 -1.73
CA VAL A 25 -3.63 11.29 -1.79
C VAL A 25 -3.18 11.43 -3.25
N GLN A 26 -3.01 12.67 -3.72
CA GLN A 26 -2.36 12.96 -5.00
C GLN A 26 -0.84 13.01 -4.80
N ARG A 27 -0.08 12.46 -5.75
CA ARG A 27 1.40 12.49 -5.72
C ARG A 27 1.97 13.91 -5.68
N SER A 28 1.33 14.84 -6.38
CA SER A 28 1.72 16.26 -6.44
C SER A 28 1.69 16.94 -5.07
N ASP A 29 0.85 16.47 -4.15
CA ASP A 29 0.84 16.89 -2.76
C ASP A 29 1.91 16.12 -1.96
N PHE A 30 3.16 16.54 -2.16
CA PHE A 30 4.33 15.91 -1.55
C PHE A 30 4.23 15.80 -0.03
N HIS A 31 3.69 16.82 0.64
CA HIS A 31 3.63 16.86 2.11
C HIS A 31 2.65 15.82 2.65
N THR A 32 1.43 15.78 2.10
CA THR A 32 0.44 14.76 2.49
C THR A 32 0.93 13.37 2.15
N PHE A 33 1.54 13.20 0.96
CA PHE A 33 2.09 11.93 0.52
C PHE A 33 3.20 11.41 1.44
N ILE A 34 4.23 12.23 1.70
CA ILE A 34 5.37 11.78 2.51
C ILE A 34 4.95 11.55 3.97
N ALA A 35 4.03 12.34 4.52
CA ALA A 35 3.51 12.15 5.87
C ALA A 35 2.75 10.82 6.00
N ALA A 36 1.81 10.55 5.09
CA ALA A 36 1.03 9.31 5.10
C ALA A 36 1.90 8.07 4.83
N TYR A 37 2.85 8.18 3.90
CA TYR A 37 3.80 7.10 3.61
C TYR A 37 4.72 6.81 4.81
N THR A 38 5.23 7.85 5.46
CA THR A 38 6.07 7.72 6.67
C THR A 38 5.27 7.12 7.82
N ALA A 39 4.01 7.50 8.00
CA ALA A 39 3.13 6.90 9.00
C ALA A 39 2.89 5.40 8.73
N PHE A 40 2.60 5.03 7.48
CA PHE A 40 2.42 3.64 7.07
C PHE A 40 3.69 2.81 7.31
N PHE A 41 4.84 3.31 6.85
CA PHE A 41 6.12 2.63 7.00
C PHE A 41 6.58 2.56 8.45
N GLY A 42 6.39 3.63 9.22
CA GLY A 42 6.67 3.67 10.65
C GLY A 42 5.84 2.65 11.43
N LEU A 43 4.55 2.51 11.10
CA LEU A 43 3.68 1.48 11.68
C LEU A 43 4.18 0.07 11.33
N TYR A 44 4.58 -0.16 10.09
CA TYR A 44 5.17 -1.43 9.65
C TYR A 44 6.45 -1.78 10.43
N VAL A 45 7.39 -0.83 10.52
CA VAL A 45 8.64 -1.00 11.29
C VAL A 45 8.31 -1.29 12.75
N TRP A 46 7.38 -0.55 13.35
CA TRP A 46 6.97 -0.78 14.73
C TRP A 46 6.42 -2.20 14.94
N VAL A 47 5.55 -2.68 14.04
CA VAL A 47 5.00 -4.03 14.12
C VAL A 47 6.08 -5.11 13.99
N VAL A 48 6.98 -4.97 13.02
CA VAL A 48 8.03 -5.97 12.75
C VAL A 48 9.06 -6.03 13.88
N PHE A 49 9.56 -4.89 14.34
CA PHE A 49 10.66 -4.88 15.30
C PHE A 49 10.20 -5.00 16.76
N TYR A 50 9.03 -4.48 17.11
CA TYR A 50 8.59 -4.43 18.52
C TYR A 50 7.45 -5.40 18.83
N GLN A 51 6.60 -5.73 17.86
CA GLN A 51 5.39 -6.52 18.13
C GLN A 51 5.48 -7.97 17.64
N GLN A 52 6.42 -8.32 16.76
CA GLN A 52 6.53 -9.66 16.16
C GLN A 52 6.57 -10.77 17.22
N LYS A 53 7.35 -10.60 18.31
CA LYS A 53 7.47 -11.59 19.39
C LYS A 53 6.17 -11.81 20.17
N HIS A 54 5.23 -10.88 20.08
CA HIS A 54 3.94 -10.98 20.75
C HIS A 54 2.91 -11.74 19.91
N PHE A 55 3.09 -11.86 18.59
CA PHE A 55 2.12 -12.54 17.74
C PHE A 55 2.33 -14.05 17.70
N SER A 56 1.23 -14.80 17.85
CA SER A 56 1.25 -16.25 17.63
C SER A 56 1.33 -16.58 16.14
N SER A 57 1.83 -17.77 15.78
CA SER A 57 1.90 -18.25 14.38
C SER A 57 0.63 -17.99 13.54
N PRO A 58 -0.61 -18.27 14.01
CA PRO A 58 -1.81 -17.96 13.24
C PRO A 58 -2.05 -16.45 13.04
N GLN A 59 -1.69 -15.61 14.01
CA GLN A 59 -1.84 -14.14 13.90
C GLN A 59 -0.87 -13.58 12.87
N THR A 60 0.36 -14.09 12.81
CA THR A 60 1.33 -13.73 11.78
C THR A 60 0.84 -14.12 10.39
N ARG A 61 0.22 -15.30 10.22
CA ARG A 61 -0.39 -15.70 8.95
C ARG A 61 -1.53 -14.77 8.53
N LEU A 62 -2.35 -14.30 9.48
CA LEU A 62 -3.38 -13.30 9.22
C LEU A 62 -2.80 -11.96 8.75
N LEU A 63 -1.72 -11.49 9.38
CA LEU A 63 -1.04 -10.26 8.95
C LEU A 63 -0.42 -10.38 7.54
N LEU A 64 0.12 -11.55 7.19
CA LEU A 64 0.59 -11.82 5.83
C LEU A 64 -0.57 -11.85 4.82
N GLY A 65 -1.67 -12.52 5.15
CA GLY A 65 -2.89 -12.53 4.35
C GLY A 65 -3.47 -11.13 4.16
N LEU A 66 -3.46 -10.31 5.23
CA LEU A 66 -3.82 -8.90 5.16
C LEU A 66 -2.91 -8.14 4.18
N GLY A 67 -1.60 -8.31 4.27
CA GLY A 67 -0.65 -7.67 3.36
C GLY A 67 -0.93 -8.00 1.88
N ILE A 68 -1.26 -9.26 1.57
CA ILE A 68 -1.67 -9.67 0.23
C ILE A 68 -3.00 -8.99 -0.15
N GLY A 69 -3.99 -9.00 0.74
CA GLY A 69 -5.29 -8.35 0.50
C GLY A 69 -5.17 -6.85 0.22
N LEU A 70 -4.31 -6.14 0.96
CA LEU A 70 -4.02 -4.73 0.73
C LEU A 70 -3.35 -4.48 -0.62
N ARG A 71 -2.53 -5.42 -1.12
CA ARG A 71 -1.96 -5.34 -2.47
C ARG A 71 -3.00 -5.53 -3.55
N VAL A 72 -3.90 -6.49 -3.37
CA VAL A 72 -5.02 -6.73 -4.29
C VAL A 72 -5.94 -5.51 -4.34
N LEU A 73 -6.18 -4.86 -3.20
CA LEU A 73 -6.97 -3.64 -3.12
C LEU A 73 -6.40 -2.57 -4.05
N LEU A 74 -5.08 -2.35 -4.05
CA LEU A 74 -4.43 -1.34 -4.88
C LEU A 74 -4.47 -1.62 -6.39
N LEU A 75 -4.85 -2.82 -6.85
CA LEU A 75 -5.00 -3.11 -8.29
C LEU A 75 -6.07 -2.23 -8.97
N PHE A 76 -7.01 -1.72 -8.19
CA PHE A 76 -8.07 -0.83 -8.68
C PHE A 76 -7.74 0.65 -8.49
N SER A 77 -6.54 0.98 -7.99
CA SER A 77 -6.06 2.36 -7.88
C SER A 77 -5.30 2.78 -9.13
N ILE A 78 -5.34 4.07 -9.45
CA ILE A 78 -4.48 4.65 -10.49
C ILE A 78 -3.05 4.67 -9.96
N PRO A 79 -2.05 4.22 -10.72
CA PRO A 79 -0.66 4.18 -10.27
C PRO A 79 -0.14 5.60 -10.06
N ASN A 80 -0.13 6.04 -8.81
CA ASN A 80 0.21 7.41 -8.46
C ASN A 80 1.72 7.64 -8.29
N LEU A 81 2.57 6.62 -8.48
CA LEU A 81 4.01 6.73 -8.29
C LEU A 81 4.81 7.00 -9.57
N SER A 82 4.20 6.82 -10.74
CA SER A 82 4.87 6.96 -12.03
C SER A 82 3.94 7.70 -12.98
N ASP A 83 4.34 8.89 -13.43
CA ASP A 83 3.61 9.66 -14.45
C ASP A 83 3.78 9.03 -15.84
N ASP A 84 4.79 8.18 -16.00
CA ASP A 84 5.14 7.53 -17.27
C ASP A 84 4.21 6.36 -17.64
N TYR A 85 3.26 5.97 -16.78
CA TYR A 85 2.31 4.91 -17.13
C TYR A 85 1.49 5.26 -18.38
N ALA A 86 1.07 6.52 -18.51
CA ALA A 86 0.31 7.01 -19.66
C ALA A 86 1.18 7.00 -20.93
N ARG A 87 2.48 7.28 -20.78
CA ARG A 87 3.45 7.17 -21.86
C ARG A 87 3.63 5.73 -22.30
N PHE A 88 3.73 4.77 -21.39
CA PHE A 88 3.85 3.36 -21.77
C PHE A 88 2.60 2.83 -22.50
N LEU A 89 1.41 3.29 -22.11
CA LEU A 89 0.18 2.99 -22.85
C LEU A 89 0.23 3.57 -24.27
N TRP A 90 0.65 4.83 -24.39
CA TRP A 90 0.83 5.50 -25.68
C TRP A 90 1.84 4.79 -26.57
N ASP A 91 3.03 4.48 -26.05
CA ASP A 91 4.09 3.77 -26.78
C ASP A 91 3.61 2.38 -27.23
N GLY A 92 2.77 1.71 -26.42
CA GLY A 92 2.08 0.48 -26.81
C GLY A 92 1.16 0.67 -28.02
N HIS A 93 0.34 1.74 -28.03
CA HIS A 93 -0.52 2.07 -29.16
C HIS A 93 0.28 2.39 -30.44
N LEU A 94 1.36 3.17 -30.33
CA LEU A 94 2.24 3.47 -31.46
C LEU A 94 2.88 2.21 -32.03
N THR A 95 3.37 1.33 -31.16
CA THR A 95 3.98 0.05 -31.56
C THR A 95 2.98 -0.83 -32.31
N VAL A 96 1.74 -0.93 -31.83
CA VAL A 96 0.66 -1.68 -32.51
C VAL A 96 0.30 -1.04 -33.86
N ALA A 97 0.37 0.29 -33.97
CA ALA A 97 0.15 1.02 -35.22
C ALA A 97 1.33 0.96 -36.20
N GLY A 98 2.46 0.30 -35.84
CA GLY A 98 3.67 0.27 -36.66
C GLY A 98 4.40 1.63 -36.72
N ILE A 99 4.06 2.54 -35.81
CA ILE A 99 4.69 3.84 -35.69
C ILE A 99 5.81 3.70 -34.67
N HIS A 100 7.05 3.82 -35.14
CA HIS A 100 8.18 3.96 -34.23
C HIS A 100 8.15 5.39 -33.65
N PRO A 101 8.30 5.55 -32.32
CA PRO A 101 8.39 6.87 -31.71
C PRO A 101 9.60 7.67 -32.19
#